data_AF-A0A3M2AXW1-F1
#
_entry.id   AF-A0A3M2AXW1-F1
#
_cell.length_a   1.000
_cell.length_b   1.000
_cell.length_c   1.000
_cell.angle_alpha   90.00
_cell.angle_beta   90.00
_cell.angle_gamma   90.00
#
_symmetry.space_group_name_H-M   'P 1'
#
loop_
_entity.id
_entity.type
_entity.pdbx_description
1 polymer ?
#
loop_
_entity_poly.entity_id
_entity_poly.type
_entity_poly.pdbx_seq_one_letter_code
_entity_poly.pdbx_strand_id
1 'polypeptide(L)'
;MRMWEILLGATARYRWMLTAGILTMWLTGYTQTEFRGFWVDGFNEGFHTPEQVDTLLRRVRAAKLNAVIVQMRKRGDAHYFSPLEPFATQQQAGFDALAYLIEKAHGESPRIEVHVWVNSHPIWPGSSWPSDPKHILNRFPEVQTEDYEGKRITEVGYGGDWGHPLYHEWFTRVVLDIVRRYDIDGIHFDYIRYTGERWGYNPVSVARFHRRYGREGKPDPTDPLWKQWRRDQVTAVVRKIYAQATALKPHLKVSAALITWGDGPQNTDDWVNRSAYRAVFQDWQGWLKEGILDMAIPMVYYNEANPRYAEFFRRWATFLKDHQHGRIGVVGIGNYLNTIENTLKQVEFARQPSPSGNRVYGVNFFSYAATTGSGSEEGSHRYEEAFYTALGDYFGEWVPTPPMPWKRSPTTGHLMGTVLNATDFSPVDGATVEVYQAGSLVRTLTTDGNGFFAAVHLPAGVYALTVRAEGLPVQQVSQVWVAPGMGVNLPLLVGETPVLALRRVESVADLPDDVEVMLLGKIVAQDWLSSEQPLIVRDALSEATVQVQLAAPSVPLLQGERVAVRGKLQTLPNGTRILAHATVKWLGAF
;
A
#
# COMPACT_ATOMS: atom_id res chain seq x y z
N MET A 1 -46.78 -50.14 13.60
CA MET A 1 -47.42 -50.86 14.73
C MET A 1 -47.48 -52.33 14.34
N ARG A 2 -46.84 -53.23 15.11
CA ARG A 2 -46.63 -54.69 14.81
C ARG A 2 -45.77 -54.96 13.55
N MET A 3 -45.04 -56.07 13.40
CA MET A 3 -44.35 -57.03 14.31
C MET A 3 -43.16 -57.62 13.49
N TRP A 4 -41.93 -57.81 14.01
CA TRP A 4 -41.42 -58.93 14.84
C TRP A 4 -41.68 -60.32 14.18
N GLU A 5 -40.72 -61.25 13.99
CA GLU A 5 -39.28 -61.32 14.37
C GLU A 5 -38.55 -62.55 13.72
N ILE A 6 -37.24 -62.76 14.01
CA ILE A 6 -36.50 -64.08 14.10
C ILE A 6 -36.25 -64.89 12.80
N LEU A 7 -35.13 -65.58 12.47
CA LEU A 7 -33.69 -65.75 12.87
C LEU A 7 -32.96 -66.42 11.64
N LEU A 8 -31.71 -66.94 11.56
CA LEU A 8 -30.50 -67.16 12.41
C LEU A 8 -29.26 -67.34 11.48
N GLY A 9 -28.04 -67.40 12.02
CA GLY A 9 -26.90 -68.15 11.44
C GLY A 9 -25.68 -67.35 10.95
N ALA A 10 -24.47 -67.65 11.45
CA ALA A 10 -23.22 -66.98 11.06
C ALA A 10 -22.00 -67.92 11.06
N THR A 11 -21.21 -67.92 9.98
CA THR A 11 -19.90 -68.60 9.89
C THR A 11 -18.89 -67.93 8.95
N ALA A 12 -17.77 -67.49 9.53
CA ALA A 12 -16.39 -67.58 9.03
C ALA A 12 -16.00 -67.28 7.55
N ARG A 13 -15.40 -66.07 7.37
CA ARG A 13 -13.99 -65.85 6.93
C ARG A 13 -13.47 -66.28 5.52
N TYR A 14 -13.03 -65.25 4.78
CA TYR A 14 -11.98 -65.20 3.73
C TYR A 14 -12.13 -66.01 2.41
N ARG A 15 -12.10 -65.28 1.28
CA ARG A 15 -10.93 -65.27 0.36
C ARG A 15 -10.96 -64.09 -0.64
N TRP A 16 -9.77 -63.56 -0.87
CA TRP A 16 -9.32 -62.49 -1.79
C TRP A 16 -10.17 -62.13 -3.02
N MET A 17 -10.36 -60.82 -3.24
CA MET A 17 -10.35 -60.21 -4.57
C MET A 17 -9.25 -59.13 -4.61
N LEU A 18 -8.47 -59.11 -5.69
CA LEU A 18 -7.39 -58.15 -5.89
C LEU A 18 -7.94 -56.80 -6.38
N THR A 19 -7.97 -55.78 -5.52
CA THR A 19 -8.13 -54.40 -5.95
C THR A 19 -6.84 -53.92 -6.61
N ALA A 20 -6.84 -53.85 -7.95
CA ALA A 20 -5.77 -53.20 -8.72
C ALA A 20 -5.83 -51.68 -8.49
N GLY A 21 -5.24 -51.22 -7.38
CA GLY A 21 -5.12 -49.80 -7.07
C GLY A 21 -4.20 -49.11 -8.08
N ILE A 22 -4.78 -48.39 -9.03
CA ILE A 22 -4.04 -47.46 -9.89
C ILE A 22 -3.52 -46.34 -9.00
N LEU A 23 -2.25 -46.43 -8.63
CA LEU A 23 -1.56 -45.39 -7.85
C LEU A 23 -1.23 -44.24 -8.80
N THR A 24 -2.17 -43.32 -8.98
CA THR A 24 -1.98 -42.11 -9.79
C THR A 24 -0.98 -41.18 -9.10
N MET A 25 0.31 -41.43 -9.32
CA MET A 25 1.37 -40.52 -8.90
C MET A 25 1.18 -39.18 -9.60
N TRP A 26 0.68 -38.20 -8.86
CA TRP A 26 0.75 -36.80 -9.24
C TRP A 26 2.22 -36.39 -9.21
N LEU A 27 2.90 -36.56 -10.35
CA LEU A 27 4.16 -35.92 -10.64
C LEU A 27 3.90 -34.41 -10.73
N THR A 28 3.89 -33.75 -9.57
CA THR A 28 3.96 -32.29 -9.48
C THR A 28 5.33 -31.86 -9.94
N GLY A 29 5.54 -31.82 -11.26
CA GLY A 29 6.65 -31.11 -11.85
C GLY A 29 6.63 -29.68 -11.32
N TYR A 30 7.66 -29.30 -10.58
CA TYR A 30 7.80 -27.94 -10.07
C TYR A 30 7.88 -27.00 -11.27
N THR A 31 6.78 -26.31 -11.57
CA THR A 31 6.79 -25.22 -12.53
C THR A 31 7.74 -24.15 -12.01
N GLN A 32 8.83 -23.92 -12.74
CA GLN A 32 9.76 -22.85 -12.41
C GLN A 32 8.99 -21.53 -12.41
N THR A 33 9.13 -20.74 -11.35
CA THR A 33 8.46 -19.44 -11.20
C THR A 33 9.51 -18.38 -10.90
N GLU A 34 9.41 -17.22 -11.54
CA GLU A 34 10.38 -16.13 -11.36
C GLU A 34 9.67 -14.80 -11.61
N PHE A 35 9.91 -13.78 -10.81
CA PHE A 35 9.47 -12.43 -11.13
C PHE A 35 10.44 -11.82 -12.13
N ARG A 36 9.93 -11.36 -13.26
CA ARG A 36 10.72 -10.78 -14.34
C ARG A 36 9.99 -9.55 -14.84
N GLY A 37 10.53 -8.35 -14.64
CA GLY A 37 9.81 -7.15 -15.03
C GLY A 37 10.67 -5.92 -15.33
N PHE A 38 10.00 -4.90 -15.86
CA PHE A 38 10.54 -3.56 -16.04
C PHE A 38 9.86 -2.57 -15.11
N TRP A 39 10.62 -1.62 -14.56
CA TRP A 39 10.05 -0.30 -14.28
C TRP A 39 9.83 0.45 -15.61
N VAL A 40 8.62 0.94 -15.83
CA VAL A 40 8.22 1.75 -16.98
C VAL A 40 7.93 3.15 -16.47
N ASP A 41 8.89 4.05 -16.64
CA ASP A 41 8.78 5.43 -16.17
C ASP A 41 7.93 6.29 -17.10
N GLY A 42 7.23 7.28 -16.52
CA GLY A 42 6.33 8.17 -17.25
C GLY A 42 6.98 9.47 -17.70
N PHE A 43 8.31 9.52 -17.81
CA PHE A 43 9.04 10.62 -18.43
C PHE A 43 9.46 10.29 -19.87
N ASN A 44 9.18 9.06 -20.32
CA ASN A 44 9.61 8.47 -21.57
C ASN A 44 8.44 7.73 -22.25
N GLU A 45 8.61 7.37 -23.51
CA GLU A 45 7.62 6.59 -24.26
C GLU A 45 7.41 5.20 -23.63
N GLY A 46 6.17 4.74 -23.61
CA GLY A 46 5.83 3.39 -23.15
C GLY A 46 4.34 3.18 -22.86
N PHE A 47 3.60 4.24 -22.57
CA PHE A 47 2.16 4.16 -22.29
C PHE A 47 1.37 5.45 -22.54
N HIS A 48 1.94 6.48 -23.17
CA HIS A 48 1.24 7.76 -23.37
C HIS A 48 0.22 7.74 -24.52
N THR A 49 0.30 6.72 -25.40
CA THR A 49 -0.67 6.41 -26.48
C THR A 49 -0.88 4.88 -26.58
N PRO A 50 -1.92 4.38 -27.26
CA PRO A 50 -2.13 2.95 -27.50
C PRO A 50 -0.95 2.23 -28.16
N GLU A 51 -0.30 2.87 -29.14
CA GLU A 51 0.81 2.30 -29.92
C GLU A 51 2.06 2.12 -29.06
N GLN A 52 2.25 3.00 -28.07
CA GLN A 52 3.33 2.84 -27.09
C GLN A 52 3.07 1.65 -26.16
N VAL A 53 1.81 1.42 -25.73
CA VAL A 53 1.42 0.26 -24.91
C VAL A 53 1.65 -1.05 -25.68
N ASP A 54 1.19 -1.14 -26.92
CA ASP A 54 1.38 -2.33 -27.76
C ASP A 54 2.89 -2.57 -28.04
N THR A 55 3.67 -1.51 -28.19
CA THR A 55 5.15 -1.59 -28.34
C THR A 55 5.85 -2.04 -27.06
N LEU A 56 5.42 -1.55 -25.90
CA LEU A 56 5.91 -1.97 -24.58
C LEU A 56 5.68 -3.48 -24.39
N LEU A 57 4.46 -3.96 -24.60
CA LEU A 57 4.12 -5.38 -24.41
C LEU A 57 4.87 -6.28 -25.39
N ARG A 58 5.03 -5.88 -26.66
CA ARG A 58 5.91 -6.56 -27.63
C ARG A 58 7.35 -6.73 -27.10
N ARG A 59 7.92 -5.70 -26.47
CA ARG A 59 9.29 -5.72 -25.94
C ARG A 59 9.40 -6.55 -24.64
N VAL A 60 8.39 -6.48 -23.77
CA VAL A 60 8.23 -7.34 -22.59
C VAL A 60 8.18 -8.83 -23.01
N ARG A 61 7.48 -9.14 -24.11
CA ARG A 61 7.46 -10.48 -24.73
C ARG A 61 8.81 -10.90 -25.28
N ALA A 62 9.49 -10.04 -26.06
CA ALA A 62 10.82 -10.31 -26.57
C ALA A 62 11.80 -10.64 -25.43
N ALA A 63 11.75 -9.88 -24.34
CA ALA A 63 12.57 -10.07 -23.14
C ALA A 63 12.11 -11.20 -22.19
N LYS A 64 11.06 -11.96 -22.53
CA LYS A 64 10.50 -13.06 -21.70
C LYS A 64 10.18 -12.64 -20.25
N LEU A 65 9.80 -11.37 -20.06
CA LEU A 65 9.45 -10.79 -18.77
C LEU A 65 7.93 -10.88 -18.55
N ASN A 66 7.49 -11.16 -17.32
CA ASN A 66 6.11 -11.50 -16.99
C ASN A 66 5.36 -10.43 -16.15
N ALA A 67 5.97 -9.28 -15.89
CA ALA A 67 5.34 -8.15 -15.21
C ALA A 67 5.82 -6.79 -15.75
N VAL A 68 4.98 -5.77 -15.63
CA VAL A 68 5.34 -4.35 -15.83
C VAL A 68 5.00 -3.55 -14.58
N ILE A 69 5.94 -2.69 -14.15
CA ILE A 69 5.80 -1.80 -13.00
C ILE A 69 5.73 -0.36 -13.53
N VAL A 70 4.52 0.15 -13.76
CA VAL A 70 4.27 1.30 -14.64
C VAL A 70 3.86 2.58 -13.90
N GLN A 71 4.51 3.71 -14.20
CA GLN A 71 4.40 4.94 -13.41
C GLN A 71 3.11 5.73 -13.69
N MET A 72 1.99 5.28 -13.09
CA MET A 72 0.69 5.94 -13.28
C MET A 72 0.49 7.22 -12.45
N ARG A 73 1.39 7.49 -11.48
CA ARG A 73 1.45 8.76 -10.73
C ARG A 73 2.90 9.24 -10.59
N LYS A 74 3.23 10.45 -11.07
CA LYS A 74 4.61 10.98 -11.10
C LYS A 74 4.84 12.05 -10.03
N ARG A 75 4.08 13.14 -10.05
CA ARG A 75 4.19 14.31 -9.15
C ARG A 75 2.84 15.01 -9.06
N GLY A 76 1.88 14.41 -8.36
CA GLY A 76 0.53 14.97 -8.17
C GLY A 76 -0.40 14.87 -9.39
N ASP A 77 -0.07 13.98 -10.33
CA ASP A 77 -0.74 13.78 -11.62
C ASP A 77 -1.13 12.31 -11.85
N ALA A 78 -2.20 12.08 -12.63
CA ALA A 78 -2.74 10.77 -12.94
C ALA A 78 -2.66 10.46 -14.44
N HIS A 79 -1.95 9.39 -14.81
CA HIS A 79 -1.93 8.80 -16.15
C HIS A 79 -3.13 7.84 -16.39
N TYR A 80 -4.21 8.06 -15.66
CA TYR A 80 -5.45 7.30 -15.62
C TYR A 80 -6.57 8.28 -15.23
N PHE A 81 -7.84 7.95 -15.44
CA PHE A 81 -8.92 8.83 -14.97
C PHE A 81 -8.99 8.80 -13.44
N SER A 82 -8.76 9.94 -12.77
CA SER A 82 -8.93 10.09 -11.31
C SER A 82 -9.90 11.21 -10.94
N PRO A 83 -10.81 10.99 -9.97
CA PRO A 83 -11.60 12.05 -9.34
C PRO A 83 -10.76 12.89 -8.35
N LEU A 84 -9.64 12.36 -7.87
CA LEU A 84 -8.80 13.01 -6.84
C LEU A 84 -7.73 13.92 -7.45
N GLU A 85 -6.97 13.43 -8.45
CA GLU A 85 -5.82 14.16 -9.01
C GLU A 85 -6.07 14.68 -10.46
N PRO A 86 -5.31 15.71 -10.89
CA PRO A 86 -5.25 16.16 -12.29
C PRO A 86 -4.85 15.05 -13.28
N PHE A 87 -5.34 15.13 -14.52
CA PHE A 87 -4.91 14.23 -15.59
C PHE A 87 -3.51 14.65 -16.10
N ALA A 88 -2.64 13.70 -16.38
CA ALA A 88 -1.24 13.95 -16.72
C ALA A 88 -1.09 14.62 -18.10
N THR A 89 -0.35 15.75 -18.15
CA THR A 89 -0.22 16.61 -19.34
C THR A 89 0.62 16.03 -20.47
N GLN A 90 1.34 14.93 -20.21
CA GLN A 90 2.17 14.21 -21.20
C GLN A 90 1.47 12.98 -21.81
N GLN A 91 0.20 12.75 -21.48
CA GLN A 91 -0.62 11.67 -22.04
C GLN A 91 -1.57 12.19 -23.12
N GLN A 92 -1.93 11.32 -24.07
CA GLN A 92 -3.01 11.57 -25.01
C GLN A 92 -4.30 11.94 -24.26
N ALA A 93 -4.89 13.10 -24.59
CA ALA A 93 -6.11 13.58 -23.93
C ALA A 93 -7.27 12.59 -24.13
N GLY A 94 -7.93 12.22 -23.03
CA GLY A 94 -9.05 11.26 -23.05
C GLY A 94 -8.64 9.79 -23.18
N PHE A 95 -7.35 9.45 -23.14
CA PHE A 95 -6.87 8.07 -23.10
C PHE A 95 -6.60 7.64 -21.64
N ASP A 96 -7.25 6.56 -21.18
CA ASP A 96 -6.88 5.91 -19.91
C ASP A 96 -5.86 4.80 -20.18
N ALA A 97 -4.57 5.16 -20.06
CA ALA A 97 -3.45 4.26 -20.31
C ALA A 97 -3.42 3.06 -19.35
N LEU A 98 -3.93 3.20 -18.12
CA LEU A 98 -3.98 2.11 -17.16
C LEU A 98 -5.03 1.07 -17.54
N ALA A 99 -6.24 1.51 -17.91
CA ALA A 99 -7.29 0.62 -18.39
C ALA A 99 -6.83 -0.15 -19.64
N TYR A 100 -6.24 0.55 -20.63
CA TYR A 100 -5.79 -0.06 -21.88
C TYR A 100 -4.64 -1.05 -21.67
N LEU A 101 -3.65 -0.70 -20.84
CA LEU A 101 -2.52 -1.59 -20.53
C LEU A 101 -2.98 -2.84 -19.77
N ILE A 102 -3.94 -2.73 -18.84
CA ILE A 102 -4.54 -3.89 -18.17
C ILE A 102 -5.24 -4.80 -19.18
N GLU A 103 -6.12 -4.25 -20.03
CA GLU A 103 -6.85 -5.02 -21.05
C GLU A 103 -5.87 -5.83 -21.93
N LYS A 104 -4.84 -5.18 -22.47
CA LYS A 104 -3.85 -5.80 -23.34
C LYS A 104 -3.00 -6.85 -22.61
N ALA A 105 -2.41 -6.49 -21.47
CA ALA A 105 -1.53 -7.38 -20.71
C ALA A 105 -2.26 -8.62 -20.16
N HIS A 106 -3.57 -8.51 -19.89
CA HIS A 106 -4.40 -9.57 -19.31
C HIS A 106 -5.12 -10.44 -20.35
N GLY A 107 -5.50 -9.89 -21.50
CA GLY A 107 -6.02 -10.66 -22.64
C GLY A 107 -4.92 -11.45 -23.37
N GLU A 108 -3.66 -11.08 -23.17
CA GLU A 108 -2.49 -11.76 -23.71
C GLU A 108 -2.18 -13.11 -23.01
N SER A 109 -1.59 -14.07 -23.75
CA SER A 109 -1.31 -15.42 -23.24
C SER A 109 0.16 -15.85 -23.44
N PRO A 110 0.89 -16.26 -22.37
CA PRO A 110 0.48 -16.25 -20.96
C PRO A 110 0.44 -14.82 -20.39
N ARG A 111 -0.56 -14.50 -19.57
CA ARG A 111 -0.82 -13.15 -18.98
C ARG A 111 0.41 -12.48 -18.38
N ILE A 112 0.54 -11.18 -18.64
CA ILE A 112 1.53 -10.27 -18.02
C ILE A 112 0.85 -9.58 -16.82
N GLU A 113 1.56 -9.45 -15.69
CA GLU A 113 1.05 -8.71 -14.53
C GLU A 113 1.25 -7.20 -14.67
N VAL A 114 0.24 -6.41 -14.29
CA VAL A 114 0.30 -4.94 -14.27
C VAL A 114 0.37 -4.45 -12.82
N HIS A 115 1.52 -3.88 -12.45
CA HIS A 115 1.77 -3.29 -11.14
C HIS A 115 1.82 -1.77 -11.30
N VAL A 116 0.94 -1.05 -10.59
CA VAL A 116 0.90 0.41 -10.67
C VAL A 116 1.96 1.02 -9.77
N TRP A 117 2.96 1.65 -10.38
CA TRP A 117 3.94 2.49 -9.70
C TRP A 117 3.35 3.87 -9.45
N VAL A 118 3.28 4.22 -8.16
CA VAL A 118 3.05 5.58 -7.69
C VAL A 118 4.33 6.13 -7.08
N ASN A 119 4.74 7.31 -7.52
CA ASN A 119 5.64 8.14 -6.72
C ASN A 119 4.86 8.59 -5.48
N SER A 120 5.47 8.42 -4.31
CA SER A 120 4.83 8.71 -3.03
C SER A 120 5.10 10.16 -2.64
N HIS A 121 6.32 10.46 -2.16
CA HIS A 121 6.71 11.78 -1.64
C HIS A 121 6.62 12.95 -2.64
N PRO A 122 7.04 12.82 -3.92
CA PRO A 122 6.98 13.92 -4.89
C PRO A 122 5.53 14.35 -5.19
N ILE A 123 5.28 15.66 -5.18
CA ILE A 123 3.96 16.22 -5.49
C ILE A 123 3.96 17.34 -6.54
N TRP A 124 5.10 17.97 -6.88
CA TRP A 124 5.20 18.88 -8.03
C TRP A 124 6.66 19.18 -8.40
N PRO A 125 7.06 19.32 -9.69
CA PRO A 125 8.45 19.64 -10.04
C PRO A 125 8.92 21.04 -9.59
N GLY A 126 8.02 22.01 -9.44
CA GLY A 126 8.35 23.33 -8.86
C GLY A 126 8.92 24.39 -9.83
N SER A 127 8.92 24.14 -11.14
CA SER A 127 9.25 25.14 -12.17
C SER A 127 8.21 26.26 -12.32
N SER A 128 7.00 26.01 -11.85
CA SER A 128 5.88 26.95 -11.76
C SER A 128 4.96 26.52 -10.61
N TRP A 129 3.83 27.20 -10.39
CA TRP A 129 2.74 26.69 -9.56
C TRP A 129 1.72 25.92 -10.44
N PRO A 130 1.13 24.81 -9.97
CA PRO A 130 0.17 24.02 -10.75
C PRO A 130 -1.14 24.79 -11.01
N SER A 131 -1.73 24.61 -12.19
CA SER A 131 -2.93 25.35 -12.62
C SER A 131 -4.26 24.64 -12.39
N ASP A 132 -4.30 23.30 -12.33
CA ASP A 132 -5.54 22.55 -12.08
C ASP A 132 -5.95 22.69 -10.59
N PRO A 133 -7.15 23.19 -10.25
CA PRO A 133 -7.61 23.33 -8.87
C PRO A 133 -7.82 22.00 -8.14
N LYS A 134 -7.81 20.85 -8.83
CA LYS A 134 -7.77 19.52 -8.20
C LYS A 134 -6.40 19.19 -7.59
N HIS A 135 -5.33 19.83 -8.06
CA HIS A 135 -3.96 19.49 -7.67
C HIS A 135 -3.74 19.67 -6.16
N ILE A 136 -3.02 18.75 -5.53
CA ILE A 136 -2.84 18.71 -4.06
C ILE A 136 -2.31 20.04 -3.50
N LEU A 137 -1.35 20.70 -4.15
CA LEU A 137 -0.83 22.01 -3.72
C LEU A 137 -1.87 23.15 -3.80
N ASN A 138 -2.87 23.08 -4.68
CA ASN A 138 -3.94 24.08 -4.77
C ASN A 138 -5.03 23.87 -3.73
N ARG A 139 -5.21 22.63 -3.26
CA ARG A 139 -6.18 22.27 -2.23
C ARG A 139 -5.61 22.42 -0.81
N PHE A 140 -4.39 21.94 -0.60
CA PHE A 140 -3.77 21.75 0.72
C PHE A 140 -2.29 22.19 0.71
N PRO A 141 -1.97 23.48 0.42
CA PRO A 141 -0.59 23.95 0.35
C PRO A 141 0.20 23.76 1.66
N GLU A 142 -0.46 23.60 2.79
CA GLU A 142 0.12 23.32 4.11
C GLU A 142 0.75 21.94 4.26
N VAL A 143 0.47 20.97 3.37
CA VAL A 143 0.98 19.59 3.48
C VAL A 143 2.44 19.40 3.07
N GLN A 144 3.09 20.46 2.58
CA GLN A 144 4.44 20.42 2.04
C GLN A 144 5.47 20.02 3.11
N THR A 145 6.46 19.20 2.72
CA THR A 145 7.65 18.96 3.54
C THR A 145 8.50 20.22 3.65
N GLU A 146 9.13 20.39 4.81
CA GLU A 146 10.13 21.44 5.04
C GLU A 146 11.44 20.81 5.54
N ASP A 147 12.56 21.48 5.29
CA ASP A 147 13.85 21.11 5.87
C ASP A 147 14.13 21.85 7.20
N TYR A 148 15.31 21.61 7.78
CA TYR A 148 15.72 22.27 9.02
C TYR A 148 15.82 23.80 8.87
N GLU A 149 16.03 24.29 7.66
CA GLU A 149 16.12 25.71 7.30
C GLU A 149 14.74 26.33 6.94
N GLY A 150 13.71 25.51 6.69
CA GLY A 150 12.36 25.95 6.29
C GLY A 150 12.13 26.00 4.77
N LYS A 151 13.04 25.44 3.97
CA LYS A 151 12.92 25.35 2.52
C LYS A 151 11.98 24.19 2.14
N ARG A 152 11.19 24.37 1.06
CA ARG A 152 10.20 23.40 0.55
C ARG A 152 10.59 22.66 -0.73
N ILE A 153 11.70 23.04 -1.38
CA ILE A 153 12.19 22.43 -2.63
C ILE A 153 13.27 21.38 -2.33
N THR A 154 12.88 20.11 -2.51
CA THR A 154 13.71 18.90 -2.44
C THR A 154 14.48 18.68 -3.75
N GLU A 155 15.29 17.61 -3.82
CA GLU A 155 15.93 17.15 -5.07
C GLU A 155 14.92 16.72 -6.16
N VAL A 156 13.66 16.45 -5.78
CA VAL A 156 12.56 16.06 -6.69
C VAL A 156 11.46 17.13 -6.79
N GLY A 157 11.75 18.38 -6.38
CA GLY A 157 10.80 19.48 -6.38
C GLY A 157 10.04 19.60 -5.05
N TYR A 158 8.76 19.96 -5.08
CA TYR A 158 7.91 19.92 -3.89
C TYR A 158 7.55 18.48 -3.52
N GLY A 159 7.64 18.16 -2.22
CA GLY A 159 7.19 16.89 -1.64
C GLY A 159 6.20 17.10 -0.49
N GLY A 160 5.45 16.07 -0.11
CA GLY A 160 4.54 16.11 1.06
C GLY A 160 5.17 15.50 2.33
N ASP A 161 4.79 16.00 3.50
CA ASP A 161 5.35 15.54 4.79
C ASP A 161 4.57 14.34 5.37
N TRP A 162 5.23 13.20 5.57
CA TRP A 162 4.61 11.99 6.14
C TRP A 162 4.07 12.18 7.57
N GLY A 163 4.57 13.18 8.30
CA GLY A 163 4.05 13.57 9.61
C GLY A 163 2.82 14.47 9.56
N HIS A 164 2.41 14.98 8.40
CA HIS A 164 1.19 15.77 8.24
C HIS A 164 -0.02 14.84 8.03
N PRO A 165 -1.01 14.79 8.94
CA PRO A 165 -2.09 13.80 8.87
C PRO A 165 -2.90 13.85 7.56
N LEU A 166 -3.19 15.05 7.06
CA LEU A 166 -3.90 15.25 5.79
C LEU A 166 -3.13 14.71 4.57
N TYR A 167 -1.79 14.73 4.57
CA TYR A 167 -1.00 14.16 3.48
C TYR A 167 -1.05 12.63 3.50
N HIS A 168 -0.87 12.06 4.70
CA HIS A 168 -0.98 10.64 4.96
C HIS A 168 -2.38 10.13 4.53
N GLU A 169 -3.47 10.82 4.89
CA GLU A 169 -4.80 10.47 4.39
C GLU A 169 -4.89 10.61 2.86
N TRP A 170 -4.55 11.77 2.29
CA TRP A 170 -4.65 12.04 0.86
C TRP A 170 -3.93 10.98 0.00
N PHE A 171 -2.66 10.70 0.31
CA PHE A 171 -1.89 9.71 -0.44
C PHE A 171 -2.46 8.30 -0.29
N THR A 172 -2.92 7.92 0.91
CA THR A 172 -3.62 6.64 1.12
C THR A 172 -4.86 6.54 0.23
N ARG A 173 -5.64 7.63 0.14
CA ARG A 173 -6.89 7.66 -0.63
C ARG A 173 -6.65 7.63 -2.15
N VAL A 174 -5.62 8.32 -2.65
CA VAL A 174 -5.17 8.19 -4.05
C VAL A 174 -4.77 6.76 -4.39
N VAL A 175 -4.08 6.05 -3.49
CA VAL A 175 -3.73 4.64 -3.74
C VAL A 175 -4.97 3.74 -3.73
N LEU A 176 -5.89 3.93 -2.78
CA LEU A 176 -7.10 3.10 -2.68
C LEU A 176 -8.10 3.37 -3.82
N ASP A 177 -8.14 4.59 -4.37
CA ASP A 177 -8.86 4.95 -5.60
C ASP A 177 -8.45 4.04 -6.77
N ILE A 178 -7.14 3.90 -7.01
CA ILE A 178 -6.59 3.01 -8.05
C ILE A 178 -6.94 1.54 -7.76
N VAL A 179 -6.73 1.08 -6.51
CA VAL A 179 -6.94 -0.32 -6.10
C VAL A 179 -8.41 -0.76 -6.26
N ARG A 180 -9.39 0.14 -6.06
CA ARG A 180 -10.81 -0.17 -6.25
C ARG A 180 -11.24 -0.20 -7.71
N ARG A 181 -10.75 0.75 -8.53
CA ARG A 181 -11.32 0.98 -9.87
C ARG A 181 -10.65 0.23 -11.01
N TYR A 182 -9.44 -0.29 -10.82
CA TYR A 182 -8.67 -0.96 -11.86
C TYR A 182 -8.30 -2.39 -11.46
N ASP A 183 -8.32 -3.33 -12.42
CA ASP A 183 -7.84 -4.69 -12.14
C ASP A 183 -6.31 -4.81 -12.16
N ILE A 184 -5.65 -4.07 -11.27
CA ILE A 184 -4.20 -4.18 -11.07
C ILE A 184 -3.84 -5.45 -10.29
N ASP A 185 -2.70 -6.05 -10.64
CA ASP A 185 -2.11 -7.19 -9.92
C ASP A 185 -1.34 -6.73 -8.68
N GLY A 186 -0.79 -5.51 -8.72
CA GLY A 186 -0.04 -4.94 -7.60
C GLY A 186 -0.02 -3.43 -7.58
N ILE A 187 0.30 -2.89 -6.40
CA ILE A 187 0.68 -1.50 -6.17
C ILE A 187 2.16 -1.45 -5.83
N HIS A 188 2.85 -0.43 -6.34
CA HIS A 188 4.29 -0.26 -6.19
C HIS A 188 4.62 1.16 -5.75
N PHE A 189 5.28 1.30 -4.60
CA PHE A 189 5.66 2.61 -4.06
C PHE A 189 7.12 2.95 -4.39
N ASP A 190 7.35 4.04 -5.11
CA ASP A 190 8.66 4.70 -5.12
C ASP A 190 8.59 5.98 -4.28
N TYR A 191 9.74 6.48 -3.82
CA TYR A 191 9.86 7.62 -2.93
C TYR A 191 8.98 7.54 -1.67
N ILE A 192 8.68 6.32 -1.16
CA ILE A 192 7.99 6.10 0.12
C ILE A 192 8.97 6.27 1.29
N ARG A 193 9.45 7.52 1.43
CA ARG A 193 10.58 7.92 2.28
C ARG A 193 10.60 9.44 2.41
N TYR A 194 11.45 9.98 3.28
CA TYR A 194 11.89 11.37 3.19
C TYR A 194 13.09 11.51 2.21
N THR A 195 13.44 12.74 1.87
CA THR A 195 14.61 13.06 1.01
C THR A 195 15.95 12.90 1.74
N GLY A 196 16.03 13.25 3.03
CA GLY A 196 17.23 13.09 3.85
C GLY A 196 17.06 13.55 5.30
N GLU A 197 18.13 13.45 6.11
CA GLU A 197 18.08 13.69 7.57
C GLU A 197 17.61 15.10 7.97
N ARG A 198 17.79 16.10 7.11
CA ARG A 198 17.32 17.48 7.35
C ARG A 198 15.83 17.71 7.03
N TRP A 199 15.08 16.72 6.52
CA TRP A 199 13.70 16.91 6.05
C TRP A 199 12.64 16.32 7.00
N GLY A 200 11.40 16.78 6.84
CA GLY A 200 10.24 16.36 7.63
C GLY A 200 9.85 17.35 8.73
N TYR A 201 10.24 18.61 8.57
CA TYR A 201 10.06 19.68 9.56
C TYR A 201 8.82 20.53 9.35
N ASN A 202 7.80 20.03 8.66
CA ASN A 202 6.51 20.71 8.59
C ASN A 202 6.02 21.06 10.01
N PRO A 203 5.50 22.28 10.27
CA PRO A 203 5.09 22.71 11.60
C PRO A 203 4.09 21.76 12.30
N VAL A 204 3.20 21.11 11.55
CA VAL A 204 2.27 20.10 12.09
C VAL A 204 3.01 18.83 12.51
N SER A 205 3.98 18.36 11.71
CA SER A 205 4.82 17.21 12.06
C SER A 205 5.61 17.45 13.35
N VAL A 206 6.23 18.64 13.48
CA VAL A 206 6.98 19.04 14.68
C VAL A 206 6.06 19.16 15.90
N ALA A 207 4.87 19.77 15.76
CA ALA A 207 3.90 19.89 16.85
C ALA A 207 3.35 18.53 17.33
N ARG A 208 3.16 17.56 16.43
CA ARG A 208 2.81 16.17 16.78
C ARG A 208 3.92 15.46 17.54
N PHE A 209 5.18 15.62 17.11
CA PHE A 209 6.34 15.09 17.83
C PHE A 209 6.48 15.67 19.24
N HIS A 210 6.29 16.99 19.39
CA HIS A 210 6.28 17.67 20.69
C HIS A 210 5.22 17.09 21.63
N ARG A 211 3.98 17.00 21.17
CA ARG A 211 2.87 16.40 21.93
C ARG A 211 3.14 14.95 22.33
N ARG A 212 3.75 14.16 21.43
CA ARG A 212 3.98 12.71 21.65
C ARG A 212 5.08 12.41 22.69
N TYR A 213 6.00 13.35 22.96
CA TYR A 213 7.19 13.09 23.78
C TYR A 213 7.52 14.18 24.83
N GLY A 214 6.69 15.21 25.00
CA GLY A 214 6.98 16.33 25.92
C GLY A 214 8.24 17.10 25.51
N ARG A 215 8.34 17.45 24.22
CA ARG A 215 9.49 18.14 23.60
C ARG A 215 9.09 19.54 23.12
N GLU A 216 10.09 20.41 22.95
CA GLU A 216 9.94 21.78 22.45
C GLU A 216 11.10 22.15 21.50
N GLY A 217 11.01 23.31 20.84
CA GLY A 217 12.05 23.85 19.95
C GLY A 217 11.94 23.37 18.49
N LYS A 218 13.07 23.22 17.80
CA LYS A 218 13.13 22.47 16.53
C LYS A 218 14.05 21.26 16.76
N PRO A 219 13.55 20.01 16.63
CA PRO A 219 14.37 18.83 16.93
C PRO A 219 15.63 18.77 16.06
N ASP A 220 16.79 18.47 16.65
CA ASP A 220 18.03 18.36 15.87
C ASP A 220 17.91 17.25 14.80
N PRO A 221 18.43 17.44 13.56
CA PRO A 221 18.38 16.42 12.51
C PRO A 221 18.95 15.05 12.92
N THR A 222 19.87 15.04 13.89
CA THR A 222 20.54 13.85 14.43
C THR A 222 19.82 13.21 15.63
N ASP A 223 18.83 13.88 16.26
CA ASP A 223 18.11 13.36 17.44
C ASP A 223 17.51 11.97 17.13
N PRO A 224 17.91 10.91 17.87
CA PRO A 224 17.49 9.54 17.57
C PRO A 224 15.98 9.34 17.74
N LEU A 225 15.33 10.10 18.63
CA LEU A 225 13.89 10.04 18.86
C LEU A 225 13.12 10.68 17.69
N TRP A 226 13.65 11.79 17.15
CA TRP A 226 13.10 12.45 15.96
C TRP A 226 13.35 11.63 14.67
N LYS A 227 14.49 10.94 14.57
CA LYS A 227 14.73 9.95 13.50
C LYS A 227 13.79 8.75 13.60
N GLN A 228 13.49 8.27 14.82
CA GLN A 228 12.54 7.17 15.00
C GLN A 228 11.12 7.60 14.66
N TRP A 229 10.64 8.73 15.20
CA TRP A 229 9.29 9.21 14.93
C TRP A 229 9.03 9.39 13.42
N ARG A 230 10.01 9.90 12.66
CA ARG A 230 9.93 9.99 11.19
C ARG A 230 9.86 8.61 10.50
N ARG A 231 10.63 7.60 10.95
CA ARG A 231 10.46 6.20 10.49
C ARG A 231 9.06 5.68 10.80
N ASP A 232 8.52 5.99 11.98
CA ASP A 232 7.20 5.55 12.39
C ASP A 232 6.10 6.14 11.50
N GLN A 233 6.25 7.40 11.04
CA GLN A 233 5.29 8.03 10.13
C GLN A 233 5.27 7.37 8.74
N VAL A 234 6.45 7.13 8.14
CA VAL A 234 6.56 6.41 6.85
C VAL A 234 6.03 4.97 6.98
N THR A 235 6.34 4.31 8.09
CA THR A 235 5.86 2.95 8.37
C THR A 235 4.35 2.90 8.58
N ALA A 236 3.75 3.93 9.21
CA ALA A 236 2.31 4.00 9.42
C ALA A 236 1.53 4.10 8.10
N VAL A 237 1.99 4.89 7.12
CA VAL A 237 1.34 4.98 5.81
C VAL A 237 1.46 3.68 5.01
N VAL A 238 2.62 3.00 5.03
CA VAL A 238 2.78 1.67 4.42
C VAL A 238 1.82 0.66 5.07
N ARG A 239 1.74 0.64 6.41
CA ARG A 239 0.84 -0.24 7.17
C ARG A 239 -0.64 0.02 6.86
N LYS A 240 -1.05 1.30 6.79
CA LYS A 240 -2.43 1.72 6.49
C LYS A 240 -2.84 1.30 5.09
N ILE A 241 -2.02 1.64 4.09
CA ILE A 241 -2.28 1.28 2.71
C ILE A 241 -2.31 -0.25 2.57
N TYR A 242 -1.37 -0.98 3.17
CA TYR A 242 -1.37 -2.45 3.12
C TYR A 242 -2.68 -3.01 3.67
N ALA A 243 -3.05 -2.69 4.91
CA ALA A 243 -4.22 -3.27 5.57
C ALA A 243 -5.54 -2.96 4.83
N GLN A 244 -5.70 -1.73 4.32
CA GLN A 244 -6.92 -1.32 3.62
C GLN A 244 -6.97 -1.80 2.17
N ALA A 245 -5.83 -1.87 1.46
CA ALA A 245 -5.77 -2.37 0.09
C ALA A 245 -5.93 -3.90 0.03
N THR A 246 -5.42 -4.64 1.01
CA THR A 246 -5.63 -6.11 1.08
C THR A 246 -7.02 -6.48 1.60
N ALA A 247 -7.70 -5.62 2.35
CA ALA A 247 -9.13 -5.81 2.65
C ALA A 247 -9.98 -5.71 1.38
N LEU A 248 -9.72 -4.70 0.53
CA LEU A 248 -10.39 -4.50 -0.76
C LEU A 248 -10.11 -5.62 -1.79
N LYS A 249 -8.82 -5.90 -2.01
CA LYS A 249 -8.35 -6.88 -3.00
C LYS A 249 -7.34 -7.82 -2.35
N PRO A 250 -7.78 -8.92 -1.72
CA PRO A 250 -6.90 -9.84 -0.97
C PRO A 250 -5.73 -10.44 -1.76
N HIS A 251 -5.84 -10.50 -3.10
CA HIS A 251 -4.78 -10.99 -3.98
C HIS A 251 -3.77 -9.92 -4.43
N LEU A 252 -4.04 -8.63 -4.16
CA LEU A 252 -3.17 -7.52 -4.55
C LEU A 252 -1.77 -7.66 -3.94
N LYS A 253 -0.73 -7.48 -4.76
CA LYS A 253 0.67 -7.46 -4.33
C LYS A 253 1.07 -6.04 -3.92
N VAL A 254 1.53 -5.85 -2.69
CA VAL A 254 2.07 -4.56 -2.23
C VAL A 254 3.60 -4.60 -2.30
N SER A 255 4.18 -3.69 -3.08
CA SER A 255 5.61 -3.67 -3.37
C SER A 255 6.19 -2.25 -3.31
N ALA A 256 7.52 -2.13 -3.30
CA ALA A 256 8.19 -0.84 -3.25
C ALA A 256 9.59 -0.85 -3.89
N ALA A 257 10.00 0.30 -4.41
CA ALA A 257 11.37 0.61 -4.80
C ALA A 257 12.14 1.05 -3.55
N LEU A 258 13.20 0.32 -3.22
CA LEU A 258 13.84 0.42 -1.90
C LEU A 258 15.28 0.95 -1.99
N ILE A 259 15.64 1.84 -1.07
CA ILE A 259 16.93 2.51 -1.06
C ILE A 259 18.03 1.57 -0.60
N THR A 260 19.13 1.59 -1.35
CA THR A 260 20.37 0.85 -1.11
C THR A 260 21.60 1.74 -1.29
N TRP A 261 21.50 3.05 -1.03
CA TRP A 261 22.61 3.98 -1.27
C TRP A 261 23.83 3.65 -0.41
N GLY A 262 24.94 3.31 -1.08
CA GLY A 262 26.23 3.03 -0.48
C GLY A 262 26.45 1.54 -0.25
N ASP A 263 27.41 1.23 0.61
CA ASP A 263 27.79 -0.15 0.91
C ASP A 263 26.64 -0.92 1.59
N GLY A 264 26.51 -2.21 1.26
CA GLY A 264 25.48 -3.08 1.83
C GLY A 264 25.71 -3.38 3.31
N PRO A 265 24.68 -3.84 4.04
CA PRO A 265 24.85 -4.30 5.42
C PRO A 265 25.77 -5.52 5.44
N GLN A 266 26.73 -5.54 6.36
CA GLN A 266 27.60 -6.71 6.55
C GLN A 266 26.88 -7.86 7.29
N ASN A 267 25.85 -7.52 8.06
CA ASN A 267 25.01 -8.44 8.84
C ASN A 267 23.66 -7.77 9.17
N THR A 268 22.82 -8.45 9.94
CA THR A 268 21.48 -7.97 10.37
C THR A 268 21.53 -6.67 11.16
N ASP A 269 22.51 -6.51 12.06
CA ASP A 269 22.59 -5.39 13.00
C ASP A 269 23.07 -4.11 12.30
N ASP A 270 23.92 -4.25 11.29
CA ASP A 270 24.43 -3.16 10.45
C ASP A 270 23.34 -2.51 9.55
N TRP A 271 22.14 -3.09 9.52
CA TRP A 271 20.95 -2.51 8.88
C TRP A 271 20.69 -1.08 9.34
N VAL A 272 20.76 -0.80 10.65
CA VAL A 272 20.41 0.52 11.20
C VAL A 272 21.41 1.62 10.80
N ASN A 273 22.60 1.25 10.32
CA ASN A 273 23.61 2.17 9.82
C ASN A 273 23.43 2.51 8.33
N ARG A 274 22.55 1.82 7.61
CA ARG A 274 22.35 2.05 6.18
C ARG A 274 21.49 3.28 5.92
N SER A 275 21.72 3.88 4.75
CA SER A 275 21.03 5.07 4.22
C SER A 275 19.50 4.97 4.35
N ALA A 276 18.91 3.85 3.93
CA ALA A 276 17.48 3.56 4.06
C ALA A 276 16.94 3.84 5.47
N TYR A 277 17.53 3.20 6.49
CA TYR A 277 17.07 3.32 7.88
C TYR A 277 17.44 4.65 8.55
N ARG A 278 18.70 5.10 8.43
CA ARG A 278 19.19 6.26 9.19
C ARG A 278 18.93 7.61 8.53
N ALA A 279 18.93 7.67 7.20
CA ALA A 279 18.99 8.92 6.46
C ALA A 279 17.68 9.32 5.78
N VAL A 280 16.94 8.35 5.22
CA VAL A 280 15.67 8.60 4.49
C VAL A 280 14.44 7.98 5.17
N PHE A 281 14.64 7.25 6.26
CA PHE A 281 13.61 6.69 7.14
C PHE A 281 12.69 5.63 6.50
N GLN A 282 13.22 4.90 5.53
CA GLN A 282 12.58 3.78 4.82
C GLN A 282 12.97 2.44 5.47
N ASP A 283 12.34 2.05 6.58
CA ASP A 283 12.66 0.80 7.30
C ASP A 283 12.08 -0.45 6.63
N TRP A 284 12.52 -0.74 5.41
CA TRP A 284 11.96 -1.82 4.61
C TRP A 284 12.26 -3.22 5.15
N GLN A 285 13.32 -3.41 5.94
CA GLN A 285 13.53 -4.68 6.66
C GLN A 285 12.47 -4.86 7.75
N GLY A 286 12.11 -3.80 8.48
CA GLY A 286 10.97 -3.80 9.39
C GLY A 286 9.64 -4.13 8.69
N TRP A 287 9.41 -3.55 7.51
CA TRP A 287 8.18 -3.78 6.73
C TRP A 287 8.03 -5.22 6.25
N LEU A 288 9.13 -5.89 5.87
CA LEU A 288 9.15 -7.31 5.55
C LEU A 288 8.89 -8.19 6.79
N LYS A 289 9.53 -7.86 7.93
CA LYS A 289 9.35 -8.56 9.22
C LYS A 289 7.91 -8.50 9.73
N GLU A 290 7.26 -7.34 9.62
CA GLU A 290 5.84 -7.17 9.97
C GLU A 290 4.91 -7.78 8.90
N GLY A 291 5.36 -7.79 7.64
CA GLY A 291 4.57 -8.25 6.50
C GLY A 291 3.62 -7.20 5.93
N ILE A 292 3.91 -5.91 6.11
CA ILE A 292 3.23 -4.79 5.45
C ILE A 292 3.84 -4.47 4.07
N LEU A 293 4.72 -5.34 3.57
CA LEU A 293 5.26 -5.36 2.23
C LEU A 293 5.32 -6.82 1.75
N ASP A 294 4.76 -7.12 0.58
CA ASP A 294 4.75 -8.48 0.02
C ASP A 294 5.98 -8.76 -0.85
N MET A 295 6.47 -7.72 -1.53
CA MET A 295 7.58 -7.80 -2.47
C MET A 295 8.53 -6.59 -2.33
N ALA A 296 9.73 -6.83 -1.82
CA ALA A 296 10.80 -5.85 -1.75
C ALA A 296 11.58 -5.81 -3.06
N ILE A 297 11.68 -4.63 -3.68
CA ILE A 297 12.51 -4.41 -4.87
C ILE A 297 13.56 -3.30 -4.61
N PRO A 298 14.66 -3.60 -3.91
CA PRO A 298 15.75 -2.64 -3.76
C PRO A 298 16.37 -2.23 -5.09
N MET A 299 16.64 -0.93 -5.20
CA MET A 299 17.25 -0.27 -6.34
C MET A 299 18.77 -0.45 -6.32
N VAL A 300 19.23 -1.68 -6.55
CA VAL A 300 20.65 -2.08 -6.50
C VAL A 300 21.39 -1.61 -7.78
N TYR A 301 21.25 -0.31 -8.09
CA TYR A 301 21.70 0.31 -9.32
C TYR A 301 23.20 0.61 -9.24
N TYR A 302 24.01 -0.35 -9.67
CA TYR A 302 25.46 -0.28 -9.62
C TYR A 302 26.12 -0.67 -10.94
N ASN A 303 27.11 0.11 -11.36
CA ASN A 303 27.95 -0.18 -12.51
C ASN A 303 28.88 -1.36 -12.20
N GLU A 304 28.70 -2.46 -12.94
CA GLU A 304 29.46 -3.70 -12.85
C GLU A 304 30.95 -3.56 -13.21
N ALA A 305 31.28 -2.63 -14.11
CA ALA A 305 32.64 -2.40 -14.57
C ALA A 305 33.51 -1.69 -13.50
N ASN A 306 32.91 -1.15 -12.45
CA ASN A 306 33.61 -0.60 -11.29
C ASN A 306 33.64 -1.64 -10.16
N PRO A 307 34.79 -2.22 -9.79
CA PRO A 307 34.86 -3.31 -8.81
C PRO A 307 34.24 -2.99 -7.44
N ARG A 308 34.29 -1.73 -6.99
CA ARG A 308 33.69 -1.30 -5.71
C ARG A 308 32.17 -1.28 -5.77
N TYR A 309 31.60 -0.82 -6.88
CA TYR A 309 30.15 -0.79 -7.08
C TYR A 309 29.61 -2.19 -7.43
N ALA A 310 30.38 -2.99 -8.15
CA ALA A 310 30.14 -4.42 -8.29
C ALA A 310 30.08 -5.11 -6.92
N GLU A 311 30.97 -4.81 -5.97
CA GLU A 311 30.89 -5.36 -4.60
C GLU A 311 29.62 -4.91 -3.87
N PHE A 312 29.26 -3.62 -3.94
CA PHE A 312 28.02 -3.11 -3.32
C PHE A 312 26.78 -3.85 -3.85
N PHE A 313 26.72 -4.16 -5.15
CA PHE A 313 25.67 -5.00 -5.73
C PHE A 313 25.61 -6.38 -5.06
N ARG A 314 26.76 -7.05 -4.88
CA ARG A 314 26.81 -8.41 -4.30
C ARG A 314 26.35 -8.40 -2.86
N ARG A 315 26.77 -7.42 -2.07
CA ARG A 315 26.39 -7.28 -0.65
C ARG A 315 24.89 -7.01 -0.51
N TRP A 316 24.33 -6.06 -1.24
CA TRP A 316 22.88 -5.78 -1.20
C TRP A 316 22.02 -6.93 -1.70
N ALA A 317 22.39 -7.57 -2.82
CA ALA A 317 21.65 -8.72 -3.34
C ALA A 317 21.76 -9.93 -2.39
N THR A 318 22.90 -10.15 -1.72
CA THR A 318 23.05 -11.22 -0.71
C THR A 318 22.23 -10.93 0.54
N PHE A 319 22.27 -9.69 1.04
CA PHE A 319 21.45 -9.29 2.19
C PHE A 319 19.95 -9.45 1.90
N LEU A 320 19.50 -9.09 0.69
CA LEU A 320 18.10 -9.30 0.27
C LEU A 320 17.72 -10.79 0.27
N LYS A 321 18.57 -11.69 -0.26
CA LYS A 321 18.31 -13.14 -0.26
C LYS A 321 18.03 -13.67 1.16
N ASP A 322 18.77 -13.18 2.16
CA ASP A 322 18.72 -13.68 3.53
C ASP A 322 17.70 -12.97 4.44
N HIS A 323 17.17 -11.80 4.04
CA HIS A 323 16.25 -10.98 4.87
C HIS A 323 14.84 -10.84 4.28
N GLN A 324 14.33 -11.90 3.63
CA GLN A 324 13.00 -11.88 3.00
C GLN A 324 11.84 -12.08 3.99
N HIS A 325 12.10 -12.61 5.19
CA HIS A 325 11.14 -12.72 6.30
C HIS A 325 9.75 -13.31 5.95
N GLY A 326 9.71 -14.34 5.08
CA GLY A 326 8.45 -14.97 4.64
C GLY A 326 7.68 -14.19 3.58
N ARG A 327 8.33 -13.20 2.96
CA ARG A 327 7.86 -12.38 1.82
C ARG A 327 8.78 -12.65 0.62
N ILE A 328 8.62 -11.88 -0.46
CA ILE A 328 9.44 -11.99 -1.67
C ILE A 328 10.46 -10.86 -1.75
N GLY A 329 11.72 -11.20 -2.07
CA GLY A 329 12.73 -10.27 -2.57
C GLY A 329 12.93 -10.42 -4.08
N VAL A 330 13.07 -9.30 -4.78
CA VAL A 330 13.39 -9.16 -6.21
C VAL A 330 14.53 -8.16 -6.35
N VAL A 331 15.59 -8.47 -7.11
CA VAL A 331 16.71 -7.50 -7.27
C VAL A 331 16.35 -6.46 -8.32
N GLY A 332 16.30 -5.18 -7.95
CA GLY A 332 16.23 -4.06 -8.89
C GLY A 332 17.60 -3.80 -9.51
N ILE A 333 17.74 -4.04 -10.82
CA ILE A 333 18.98 -3.92 -11.58
C ILE A 333 18.96 -2.62 -12.38
N GLY A 334 20.01 -1.80 -12.22
CA GLY A 334 20.19 -0.58 -13.00
C GLY A 334 20.84 -0.88 -14.35
N ASN A 335 20.10 -1.44 -15.31
CA ASN A 335 20.63 -1.78 -16.63
C ASN A 335 21.09 -0.54 -17.42
N TYR A 336 20.46 0.62 -17.19
CA TYR A 336 20.92 1.92 -17.71
C TYR A 336 22.37 2.31 -17.35
N LEU A 337 22.97 1.70 -16.32
CA LEU A 337 24.37 1.92 -15.92
C LEU A 337 25.35 0.88 -16.51
N ASN A 338 24.87 -0.08 -17.29
CA ASN A 338 25.58 -1.31 -17.61
C ASN A 338 25.44 -1.71 -19.09
N THR A 339 26.43 -2.43 -19.62
CA THR A 339 26.30 -3.12 -20.91
C THR A 339 25.34 -4.31 -20.79
N ILE A 340 24.94 -4.90 -21.92
CA ILE A 340 24.14 -6.14 -21.95
C ILE A 340 24.83 -7.24 -21.12
N GLU A 341 26.12 -7.50 -21.39
CA GLU A 341 26.95 -8.49 -20.68
C GLU A 341 26.97 -8.25 -19.17
N ASN A 342 27.25 -7.01 -18.75
CA ASN A 342 27.29 -6.63 -17.34
C ASN A 342 25.93 -6.76 -16.65
N THR A 343 24.84 -6.46 -17.36
CA THR A 343 23.47 -6.67 -16.87
C THR A 343 23.18 -8.16 -16.68
N LEU A 344 23.51 -9.01 -17.66
CA LEU A 344 23.30 -10.47 -17.56
C LEU A 344 24.15 -11.09 -16.43
N LYS A 345 25.37 -10.61 -16.22
CA LYS A 345 26.24 -11.00 -15.08
C LYS A 345 25.65 -10.61 -13.71
N GLN A 346 24.90 -9.51 -13.64
CA GLN A 346 24.14 -9.12 -12.44
C GLN A 346 22.89 -9.99 -12.24
N VAL A 347 22.17 -10.35 -13.31
CA VAL A 347 21.06 -11.31 -13.26
C VAL A 347 21.53 -12.70 -12.81
N GLU A 348 22.68 -13.16 -13.30
CA GLU A 348 23.27 -14.44 -12.89
C GLU A 348 23.58 -14.45 -11.39
N PHE A 349 24.27 -13.43 -10.89
CA PHE A 349 24.55 -13.33 -9.44
C PHE A 349 23.26 -13.22 -8.61
N ALA A 350 22.21 -12.54 -9.10
CA ALA A 350 20.92 -12.49 -8.42
C ALA A 350 20.29 -13.89 -8.30
N ARG A 351 20.31 -14.68 -9.37
CA ARG A 351 19.76 -16.05 -9.43
C ARG A 351 20.52 -17.08 -8.57
N GLN A 352 21.83 -16.93 -8.42
CA GLN A 352 22.66 -17.80 -7.56
C GLN A 352 22.22 -17.70 -6.08
N PRO A 353 22.37 -18.75 -5.26
CA PRO A 353 22.04 -18.67 -3.83
C PRO A 353 23.00 -17.73 -3.06
N SER A 354 22.59 -17.30 -1.87
CA SER A 354 23.49 -16.73 -0.86
C SER A 354 24.39 -17.83 -0.25
N PRO A 355 25.44 -17.48 0.52
CA PRO A 355 26.17 -18.46 1.33
C PRO A 355 25.27 -19.23 2.31
N SER A 356 24.15 -18.62 2.72
CA SER A 356 23.09 -19.20 3.56
C SER A 356 22.13 -20.12 2.79
N GLY A 357 22.31 -20.29 1.47
CA GLY A 357 21.48 -21.12 0.59
C GLY A 357 20.22 -20.44 0.02
N ASN A 358 19.86 -19.25 0.49
CA ASN A 358 18.63 -18.56 0.11
C ASN A 358 18.72 -17.94 -1.30
N ARG A 359 17.58 -17.79 -1.98
CA ARG A 359 17.48 -17.14 -3.29
C ARG A 359 16.40 -16.06 -3.27
N VAL A 360 16.60 -15.01 -4.06
CA VAL A 360 15.51 -14.10 -4.45
C VAL A 360 14.57 -14.81 -5.42
N TYR A 361 13.35 -14.30 -5.54
CA TYR A 361 12.34 -14.87 -6.43
C TYR A 361 12.35 -14.22 -7.83
N GLY A 362 13.27 -13.30 -8.12
CA GLY A 362 13.34 -12.66 -9.43
C GLY A 362 14.23 -11.42 -9.54
N VAL A 363 14.12 -10.76 -10.69
CA VAL A 363 14.81 -9.50 -11.03
C VAL A 363 13.84 -8.50 -11.67
N ASN A 364 14.11 -7.21 -11.50
CA ASN A 364 13.35 -6.13 -12.13
C ASN A 364 14.33 -5.06 -12.66
N PHE A 365 14.09 -4.56 -13.87
CA PHE A 365 15.05 -3.73 -14.61
C PHE A 365 14.65 -2.24 -14.59
N PHE A 366 15.60 -1.35 -14.30
CA PHE A 366 15.43 0.10 -14.38
C PHE A 366 16.22 0.70 -15.56
N SER A 367 15.59 1.25 -16.60
CA SER A 367 14.15 1.23 -16.92
C SER A 367 13.89 0.50 -18.24
N TYR A 368 12.62 0.29 -18.56
CA TYR A 368 12.19 -0.12 -19.90
C TYR A 368 12.77 0.78 -20.99
N ALA A 369 12.84 2.10 -20.74
CA ALA A 369 13.25 3.07 -21.73
C ALA A 369 14.78 3.15 -21.87
N ALA A 370 15.52 3.22 -20.76
CA ALA A 370 16.99 3.26 -20.75
C ALA A 370 17.57 1.84 -20.67
N THR A 371 17.93 1.26 -21.81
CA THR A 371 18.22 -0.17 -21.99
C THR A 371 19.62 -0.56 -21.54
N THR A 372 20.65 0.19 -21.94
CA THR A 372 22.05 -0.06 -21.56
C THR A 372 22.79 1.25 -21.30
N GLY A 373 24.01 1.20 -20.78
CA GLY A 373 24.88 2.37 -20.67
C GLY A 373 26.30 2.06 -20.21
N SER A 374 27.10 3.11 -20.05
CA SER A 374 28.54 3.06 -19.76
C SER A 374 28.91 3.48 -18.32
N GLY A 375 27.93 3.54 -17.42
CA GLY A 375 28.13 3.84 -15.99
C GLY A 375 27.56 5.16 -15.49
N SER A 376 26.87 5.93 -16.35
CA SER A 376 26.11 7.13 -16.01
C SER A 376 24.76 7.15 -16.73
N GLU A 377 23.81 7.93 -16.20
CA GLU A 377 22.47 8.04 -16.78
C GLU A 377 22.45 8.84 -18.10
N GLU A 378 23.25 9.89 -18.18
CA GLU A 378 23.43 10.71 -19.39
C GLU A 378 24.05 9.90 -20.55
N GLY A 379 24.84 8.87 -20.23
CA GLY A 379 25.45 7.93 -21.17
C GLY A 379 24.62 6.68 -21.45
N SER A 380 23.31 6.68 -21.17
CA SER A 380 22.43 5.54 -21.41
C SER A 380 21.84 5.54 -22.83
N HIS A 381 21.91 4.36 -23.48
CA HIS A 381 21.20 4.08 -24.71
C HIS A 381 19.74 3.72 -24.41
N ARG A 382 18.84 3.94 -25.38
CA ARG A 382 17.39 3.82 -25.18
C ARG A 382 16.73 2.92 -26.22
N TYR A 383 15.79 2.11 -25.75
CA TYR A 383 14.94 1.21 -26.55
C TYR A 383 15.66 0.22 -27.48
N GLU A 384 16.89 -0.18 -27.15
CA GLU A 384 17.66 -1.10 -27.99
C GLU A 384 16.99 -2.47 -28.10
N GLU A 385 16.48 -2.82 -29.28
CA GLU A 385 15.84 -4.14 -29.50
C GLU A 385 16.79 -5.31 -29.19
N ALA A 386 18.10 -5.12 -29.37
CA ALA A 386 19.13 -6.09 -29.00
C ALA A 386 19.18 -6.39 -27.49
N PHE A 387 18.86 -5.42 -26.62
CA PHE A 387 18.80 -5.62 -25.18
C PHE A 387 17.60 -6.50 -24.79
N TYR A 388 16.41 -6.22 -25.33
CA TYR A 388 15.23 -7.05 -25.08
C TYR A 388 15.44 -8.47 -25.62
N THR A 389 16.00 -8.63 -26.82
CA THR A 389 16.33 -9.95 -27.38
C THR A 389 17.34 -10.71 -26.50
N ALA A 390 18.43 -10.07 -26.06
CA ALA A 390 19.44 -10.72 -25.22
C ALA A 390 18.91 -11.12 -23.83
N LEU A 391 17.98 -10.36 -23.24
CA LEU A 391 17.23 -10.82 -22.06
C LEU A 391 16.39 -12.06 -22.41
N GLY A 392 15.68 -12.04 -23.54
CA GLY A 392 14.88 -13.16 -24.02
C GLY A 392 15.66 -14.45 -24.20
N ASP A 393 16.81 -14.38 -24.87
CA ASP A 393 17.72 -15.51 -25.10
C ASP A 393 18.28 -16.07 -23.77
N TYR A 394 18.64 -15.19 -22.83
CA TYR A 394 19.14 -15.57 -21.50
C TYR A 394 18.05 -16.17 -20.59
N PHE A 395 16.82 -15.67 -20.67
CA PHE A 395 15.69 -16.18 -19.91
C PHE A 395 15.09 -17.45 -20.51
N GLY A 396 15.19 -17.63 -21.83
CA GLY A 396 14.73 -18.78 -22.60
C GLY A 396 13.21 -18.94 -22.56
N GLU A 397 12.73 -19.78 -21.65
CA GLU A 397 11.31 -20.09 -21.53
C GLU A 397 10.53 -19.08 -20.69
N TRP A 398 9.23 -18.95 -21.03
CA TRP A 398 8.30 -18.16 -20.24
C TRP A 398 7.97 -18.89 -18.94
N VAL A 399 7.99 -18.16 -17.82
CA VAL A 399 7.60 -18.67 -16.51
C VAL A 399 6.50 -17.80 -15.90
N PRO A 400 5.58 -18.37 -15.10
CA PRO A 400 4.67 -17.55 -14.30
C PRO A 400 5.43 -16.80 -13.20
N THR A 401 4.80 -15.73 -12.71
CA THR A 401 5.27 -15.00 -11.52
C THR A 401 5.25 -15.90 -10.28
N PRO A 402 6.04 -15.57 -9.24
CA PRO A 402 6.09 -16.38 -8.03
C PRO A 402 4.75 -16.34 -7.27
N PRO A 403 4.24 -17.48 -6.79
CA PRO A 403 3.04 -17.49 -5.97
C PRO A 403 3.32 -16.87 -4.60
N MET A 404 2.34 -16.14 -4.07
CA MET A 404 2.34 -15.65 -2.68
C MET A 404 1.31 -16.49 -1.89
N PRO A 405 1.72 -17.52 -1.13
CA PRO A 405 0.78 -18.38 -0.42
C PRO A 405 -0.15 -17.60 0.54
N TRP A 406 0.39 -16.60 1.23
CA TRP A 406 -0.37 -15.72 2.14
C TRP A 406 -1.41 -14.82 1.44
N LYS A 407 -1.40 -14.74 0.09
CA LYS A 407 -2.40 -14.04 -0.73
C LYS A 407 -3.39 -14.99 -1.39
N ARG A 408 -2.93 -16.16 -1.83
CA ARG A 408 -3.77 -17.17 -2.50
C ARG A 408 -4.56 -18.05 -1.54
N SER A 409 -4.02 -18.30 -0.35
CA SER A 409 -4.63 -19.15 0.67
C SER A 409 -4.22 -18.64 2.06
N PRO A 410 -4.67 -17.43 2.45
CA PRO A 410 -4.33 -16.86 3.75
C PRO A 410 -4.80 -17.77 4.89
N THR A 411 -3.97 -17.90 5.93
CA THR A 411 -4.29 -18.57 7.21
C THR A 411 -4.52 -17.57 8.35
N THR A 412 -4.35 -16.27 8.06
CA THR A 412 -4.39 -15.15 8.99
C THR A 412 -5.28 -14.05 8.44
N GLY A 413 -5.77 -13.15 9.30
CA GLY A 413 -6.51 -11.95 8.93
C GLY A 413 -5.82 -10.66 9.38
N HIS A 414 -6.52 -9.54 9.21
CA HIS A 414 -6.08 -8.21 9.63
C HIS A 414 -7.13 -7.58 10.55
N LEU A 415 -6.69 -6.90 11.61
CA LEU A 415 -7.55 -6.16 12.53
C LEU A 415 -7.07 -4.71 12.56
N MET A 416 -7.87 -3.79 12.02
CA MET A 416 -7.58 -2.37 11.93
C MET A 416 -8.74 -1.53 12.48
N GLY A 417 -8.50 -0.24 12.64
CA GLY A 417 -9.55 0.68 13.05
C GLY A 417 -9.07 2.11 13.15
N THR A 418 -10.02 3.02 13.41
CA THR A 418 -9.77 4.45 13.63
C THR A 418 -10.35 4.85 14.97
N VAL A 419 -9.50 5.41 15.83
CA VAL A 419 -9.83 5.91 17.16
C VAL A 419 -10.17 7.40 17.08
N LEU A 420 -11.40 7.76 17.45
CA LEU A 420 -11.88 9.15 17.54
C LEU A 420 -12.23 9.50 18.98
N ASN A 421 -11.98 10.74 19.38
CA ASN A 421 -12.44 11.29 20.64
C ASN A 421 -13.98 11.50 20.58
N ALA A 422 -14.72 10.94 21.54
CA ALA A 422 -16.17 11.04 21.60
C ALA A 422 -16.67 12.46 21.85
N THR A 423 -15.88 13.30 22.52
CA THR A 423 -16.28 14.66 22.93
C THR A 423 -16.23 15.65 21.78
N ASP A 424 -15.17 15.63 20.96
CA ASP A 424 -14.91 16.61 19.89
C ASP A 424 -14.85 16.00 18.47
N PHE A 425 -14.95 14.67 18.34
CA PHE A 425 -14.87 13.93 17.07
C PHE A 425 -13.53 14.04 16.34
N SER A 426 -12.46 14.49 17.00
CA SER A 426 -11.09 14.50 16.47
C SER A 426 -10.44 13.10 16.48
N PRO A 427 -9.48 12.81 15.58
CA PRO A 427 -8.73 11.56 15.64
C PRO A 427 -7.71 11.56 16.79
N VAL A 428 -7.63 10.43 17.51
CA VAL A 428 -6.74 10.30 18.67
C VAL A 428 -5.35 9.84 18.21
N ASP A 429 -4.47 10.79 17.95
CA ASP A 429 -3.05 10.58 17.60
C ASP A 429 -2.25 10.03 18.79
N GLY A 430 -1.38 9.03 18.54
CA GLY A 430 -0.44 8.52 19.55
C GLY A 430 -1.02 7.60 20.63
N ALA A 431 -2.30 7.20 20.53
CA ALA A 431 -2.94 6.27 21.46
C ALA A 431 -2.34 4.86 21.39
N THR A 432 -2.11 4.25 22.55
CA THR A 432 -1.66 2.86 22.66
C THR A 432 -2.85 1.93 22.45
N VAL A 433 -2.73 0.96 21.54
CA VAL A 433 -3.74 -0.06 21.28
C VAL A 433 -3.16 -1.45 21.59
N GLU A 434 -3.63 -2.04 22.67
CA GLU A 434 -3.24 -3.37 23.16
C GLU A 434 -4.22 -4.42 22.63
N VAL A 435 -3.75 -5.38 21.83
CA VAL A 435 -4.58 -6.44 21.21
C VAL A 435 -4.33 -7.77 21.90
N TYR A 436 -5.39 -8.35 22.48
CA TYR A 436 -5.35 -9.56 23.29
C TYR A 436 -6.10 -10.73 22.63
N GLN A 437 -5.60 -11.95 22.84
CA GLN A 437 -6.26 -13.21 22.45
C GLN A 437 -6.25 -14.17 23.64
N ALA A 438 -7.41 -14.69 24.03
CA ALA A 438 -7.58 -15.55 25.21
C ALA A 438 -6.93 -15.00 26.51
N GLY A 439 -6.91 -13.67 26.68
CA GLY A 439 -6.28 -12.97 27.82
C GLY A 439 -4.79 -12.65 27.64
N SER A 440 -4.10 -13.27 26.69
CA SER A 440 -2.69 -12.99 26.38
C SER A 440 -2.53 -11.79 25.45
N LEU A 441 -1.57 -10.90 25.72
CA LEU A 441 -1.23 -9.79 24.84
C LEU A 441 -0.51 -10.32 23.57
N VAL A 442 -1.01 -9.96 22.39
CA VAL A 442 -0.50 -10.43 21.08
C VAL A 442 0.19 -9.31 20.29
N ARG A 443 -0.30 -8.07 20.39
CA ARG A 443 0.33 -6.87 19.81
C ARG A 443 0.10 -5.66 20.71
N THR A 444 1.08 -4.76 20.73
CA THR A 444 0.88 -3.37 21.16
C THR A 444 1.17 -2.48 19.96
N LEU A 445 0.25 -1.58 19.64
CA LEU A 445 0.34 -0.64 18.52
C LEU A 445 0.25 0.80 19.04
N THR A 446 0.57 1.76 18.18
CA THR A 446 0.30 3.18 18.38
C THR A 446 -0.55 3.68 17.21
N THR A 447 -1.56 4.51 17.46
CA THR A 447 -2.33 5.16 16.39
C THR A 447 -1.51 6.25 15.68
N ASP A 448 -1.74 6.42 14.37
CA ASP A 448 -1.19 7.56 13.63
C ASP A 448 -2.03 8.84 13.78
N GLY A 449 -1.57 9.93 13.14
CA GLY A 449 -2.21 11.25 13.24
C GLY A 449 -3.64 11.35 12.73
N ASN A 450 -4.15 10.32 12.03
CA ASN A 450 -5.56 10.18 11.66
C ASN A 450 -6.30 9.16 12.55
N GLY A 451 -5.78 8.87 13.74
CA GLY A 451 -6.35 7.94 14.73
C GLY A 451 -6.26 6.46 14.33
N PHE A 452 -5.63 6.13 13.21
CA PHE A 452 -5.68 4.78 12.64
C PHE A 452 -4.62 3.84 13.22
N PHE A 453 -4.97 2.56 13.37
CA PHE A 453 -4.06 1.47 13.74
C PHE A 453 -4.37 0.21 12.92
N ALA A 454 -3.39 -0.71 12.79
CA ALA A 454 -3.63 -2.06 12.26
C ALA A 454 -2.67 -3.10 12.87
N ALA A 455 -3.21 -4.26 13.25
CA ALA A 455 -2.49 -5.50 13.46
C ALA A 455 -2.69 -6.39 12.23
N VAL A 456 -1.61 -6.59 11.45
CA VAL A 456 -1.62 -7.47 10.28
C VAL A 456 -1.19 -8.89 10.62
N HIS A 457 -1.64 -9.86 9.81
CA HIS A 457 -1.28 -11.29 9.90
C HIS A 457 -1.57 -11.90 11.28
N LEU A 458 -2.71 -11.55 11.87
CA LEU A 458 -3.22 -12.18 13.09
C LEU A 458 -3.79 -13.58 12.77
N PRO A 459 -3.51 -14.61 13.60
CA PRO A 459 -4.21 -15.88 13.54
C PRO A 459 -5.74 -15.74 13.52
N ALA A 460 -6.44 -16.69 12.92
CA ALA A 460 -7.89 -16.75 13.05
C ALA A 460 -8.30 -16.95 14.53
N GLY A 461 -9.34 -16.24 14.99
CA GLY A 461 -9.80 -16.32 16.36
C GLY A 461 -10.60 -15.11 16.83
N VAL A 462 -10.82 -15.04 18.15
CA VAL A 462 -11.54 -13.95 18.81
C VAL A 462 -10.57 -13.11 19.63
N TYR A 463 -10.61 -11.80 19.40
CA TYR A 463 -9.73 -10.81 19.99
C TYR A 463 -10.49 -9.84 20.90
N ALA A 464 -9.74 -9.22 21.81
CA ALA A 464 -10.14 -8.05 22.56
C ALA A 464 -9.10 -6.93 22.38
N LEU A 465 -9.54 -5.67 22.51
CA LEU A 465 -8.68 -4.49 22.45
C LEU A 465 -8.82 -3.69 23.73
N THR A 466 -7.70 -3.13 24.21
CA THR A 466 -7.69 -2.02 25.16
C THR A 466 -6.99 -0.84 24.52
N VAL A 467 -7.68 0.31 24.46
CA VAL A 467 -7.18 1.56 23.89
C VAL A 467 -6.93 2.55 25.02
N ARG A 468 -5.74 3.16 25.03
CA ARG A 468 -5.30 4.10 26.05
C ARG A 468 -4.72 5.36 25.39
N ALA A 469 -5.19 6.52 25.84
CA ALA A 469 -4.64 7.81 25.43
C ALA A 469 -4.57 8.73 26.66
N GLU A 470 -3.66 9.69 26.64
CA GLU A 470 -3.51 10.65 27.74
C GLU A 470 -4.76 11.54 27.86
N GLY A 471 -5.21 11.78 29.10
CA GLY A 471 -6.41 12.59 29.39
C GLY A 471 -7.75 11.95 29.01
N LEU A 472 -7.78 10.73 28.45
CA LEU A 472 -9.01 10.04 28.03
C LEU A 472 -9.25 8.74 28.83
N PRO A 473 -10.52 8.33 29.05
CA PRO A 473 -10.85 7.08 29.70
C PRO A 473 -10.40 5.88 28.84
N VAL A 474 -10.10 4.76 29.50
CA VAL A 474 -9.66 3.53 28.83
C VAL A 474 -10.85 2.88 28.11
N GLN A 475 -10.82 2.84 26.78
CA GLN A 475 -11.83 2.14 25.99
C GLN A 475 -11.45 0.67 25.84
N GLN A 476 -12.41 -0.23 26.08
CA GLN A 476 -12.24 -1.66 25.78
C GLN A 476 -13.23 -2.13 24.73
N VAL A 477 -12.82 -3.13 23.95
CA VAL A 477 -13.64 -3.83 22.96
C VAL A 477 -13.38 -5.31 23.11
N SER A 478 -14.42 -6.13 23.09
CA SER A 478 -14.31 -7.59 23.17
C SER A 478 -15.03 -8.25 21.99
N GLN A 479 -14.83 -9.55 21.82
CA GLN A 479 -15.49 -10.37 20.80
C GLN A 479 -15.24 -9.92 19.35
N VAL A 480 -14.05 -9.40 19.05
CA VAL A 480 -13.64 -9.06 17.69
C VAL A 480 -13.18 -10.31 16.96
N TRP A 481 -14.02 -10.82 16.05
CA TRP A 481 -13.73 -12.00 15.24
C TRP A 481 -12.79 -11.66 14.09
N VAL A 482 -11.67 -12.39 13.97
CA VAL A 482 -10.74 -12.34 12.84
C VAL A 482 -10.72 -13.70 12.16
N ALA A 483 -10.88 -13.72 10.84
CA ALA A 483 -10.92 -14.92 10.02
C ALA A 483 -9.80 -14.88 8.94
N PRO A 484 -9.40 -16.03 8.37
CA PRO A 484 -8.35 -16.05 7.35
C PRO A 484 -8.76 -15.23 6.12
N GLY A 485 -7.88 -14.33 5.67
CA GLY A 485 -8.12 -13.42 4.55
C GLY A 485 -9.03 -12.22 4.84
N MET A 486 -9.62 -12.14 6.04
CA MET A 486 -10.56 -11.08 6.40
C MET A 486 -9.84 -9.84 6.95
N GLY A 487 -10.17 -8.66 6.41
CA GLY A 487 -9.82 -7.36 6.98
C GLY A 487 -10.95 -6.81 7.85
N VAL A 488 -10.75 -6.69 9.15
CA VAL A 488 -11.72 -6.16 10.10
C VAL A 488 -11.42 -4.69 10.38
N ASN A 489 -12.33 -3.77 10.04
CA ASN A 489 -12.16 -2.33 10.26
C ASN A 489 -13.17 -1.79 11.29
N LEU A 490 -12.67 -1.31 12.43
CA LEU A 490 -13.46 -0.85 13.58
C LEU A 490 -13.34 0.68 13.80
N PRO A 491 -14.41 1.47 13.62
CA PRO A 491 -14.48 2.82 14.20
C PRO A 491 -14.65 2.71 15.71
N LEU A 492 -13.74 3.31 16.48
CA LEU A 492 -13.76 3.32 17.94
C LEU A 492 -13.94 4.75 18.45
N LEU A 493 -14.91 4.95 19.36
CA LEU A 493 -15.02 6.17 20.15
C LEU A 493 -14.32 5.98 21.50
N VAL A 494 -13.66 7.02 21.99
CA VAL A 494 -13.01 7.05 23.31
C VAL A 494 -13.35 8.37 23.99
N GLY A 495 -13.82 8.33 25.23
CA GLY A 495 -14.38 9.48 25.94
C GLY A 495 -15.88 9.35 26.20
N GLU A 496 -16.40 10.20 27.07
CA GLU A 496 -17.84 10.32 27.33
C GLU A 496 -18.44 11.40 26.42
N THR A 497 -19.66 11.18 25.93
CA THR A 497 -20.35 12.13 25.07
C THR A 497 -21.87 12.03 25.24
N PRO A 498 -22.61 13.16 25.26
CA PRO A 498 -24.08 13.14 25.26
C PRO A 498 -24.67 12.84 23.87
N VAL A 499 -23.83 12.78 22.83
CA VAL A 499 -24.25 12.61 21.43
C VAL A 499 -24.69 11.18 21.15
N LEU A 500 -25.85 11.02 20.52
CA LEU A 500 -26.47 9.71 20.34
C LEU A 500 -25.79 8.93 19.19
N ALA A 501 -25.00 7.92 19.53
CA ALA A 501 -24.36 7.01 18.58
C ALA A 501 -25.37 6.01 17.98
N LEU A 502 -25.86 6.30 16.78
CA LEU A 502 -26.83 5.49 16.06
C LEU A 502 -26.16 4.34 15.29
N ARG A 503 -26.60 3.11 15.58
CA ARG A 503 -26.17 1.91 14.84
C ARG A 503 -26.75 1.83 13.43
N ARG A 504 -27.94 2.39 13.21
CA ARG A 504 -28.70 2.33 11.96
C ARG A 504 -29.08 3.72 11.47
N VAL A 505 -29.06 3.90 10.15
CA VAL A 505 -29.50 5.14 9.49
C VAL A 505 -31.02 5.32 9.66
N GLU A 506 -31.81 4.25 9.60
CA GLU A 506 -33.26 4.29 9.74
C GLU A 506 -33.72 4.92 11.06
N SER A 507 -32.92 4.78 12.13
CA SER A 507 -33.21 5.34 13.46
C SER A 507 -33.22 6.87 13.52
N VAL A 508 -32.82 7.58 12.46
CA VAL A 508 -33.06 9.03 12.35
C VAL A 508 -34.54 9.37 12.20
N ALA A 509 -35.38 8.41 11.80
CA ALA A 509 -36.82 8.61 11.63
C ALA A 509 -37.58 8.74 12.96
N ASP A 510 -37.05 8.17 14.05
CA ASP A 510 -37.71 8.10 15.35
C ASP A 510 -37.32 9.25 16.31
N LEU A 511 -36.44 10.15 15.88
CA LEU A 511 -35.85 11.22 16.69
C LEU A 511 -36.37 12.61 16.28
N PRO A 512 -36.51 13.56 17.22
CA PRO A 512 -36.81 14.94 16.89
C PRO A 512 -35.61 15.66 16.25
N ASP A 513 -35.90 16.78 15.58
CA ASP A 513 -34.91 17.73 15.06
C ASP A 513 -34.04 18.32 16.18
N ASP A 514 -32.94 18.99 15.79
CA ASP A 514 -31.88 19.58 16.62
C ASP A 514 -31.06 18.59 17.48
N VAL A 515 -31.49 17.33 17.63
CA VAL A 515 -30.72 16.27 18.27
C VAL A 515 -29.42 16.01 17.53
N GLU A 516 -28.29 16.08 18.24
CA GLU A 516 -26.99 15.69 17.70
C GLU A 516 -26.81 14.17 17.76
N VAL A 517 -26.41 13.58 16.62
CA VAL A 517 -26.20 12.14 16.47
C VAL A 517 -24.85 11.82 15.84
N MET A 518 -24.36 10.61 16.07
CA MET A 518 -23.21 10.03 15.37
C MET A 518 -23.62 8.79 14.58
N LEU A 519 -23.23 8.71 13.32
CA LEU A 519 -23.35 7.51 12.49
C LEU A 519 -21.94 6.99 12.18
N LEU A 520 -21.56 5.88 12.81
CA LEU A 520 -20.22 5.29 12.66
C LEU A 520 -20.17 4.25 11.54
N GLY A 521 -19.10 4.24 10.75
CA GLY A 521 -18.79 3.16 9.81
C GLY A 521 -19.71 3.05 8.60
N LYS A 522 -20.43 4.13 8.25
CA LYS A 522 -21.35 4.21 7.11
C LYS A 522 -20.60 4.33 5.79
N ILE A 523 -21.27 4.01 4.70
CA ILE A 523 -20.69 3.96 3.36
C ILE A 523 -21.07 5.21 2.58
N VAL A 524 -20.13 5.81 1.86
CA VAL A 524 -20.41 6.88 0.89
C VAL A 524 -21.14 6.27 -0.30
N ALA A 525 -22.38 6.72 -0.56
CA ALA A 525 -23.28 6.07 -1.50
C ALA A 525 -22.97 6.36 -2.98
N GLN A 526 -22.37 7.52 -3.26
CA GLN A 526 -21.96 8.00 -4.58
C GLN A 526 -20.78 8.98 -4.42
N ASP A 527 -20.02 9.22 -5.49
CA ASP A 527 -18.93 10.20 -5.47
C ASP A 527 -19.45 11.61 -5.10
N TRP A 528 -18.77 12.24 -4.16
CA TRP A 528 -19.02 13.58 -3.65
C TRP A 528 -17.77 14.44 -3.87
N LEU A 529 -17.77 15.21 -4.96
CA LEU A 529 -16.58 15.92 -5.46
C LEU A 529 -16.62 17.44 -5.24
N SER A 530 -17.80 18.02 -4.97
CA SER A 530 -18.01 19.42 -4.59
C SER A 530 -19.14 19.52 -3.56
N SER A 531 -19.17 20.63 -2.81
CA SER A 531 -20.22 20.93 -1.83
C SER A 531 -21.52 21.48 -2.43
N GLU A 532 -21.67 21.40 -3.76
CA GLU A 532 -22.89 21.82 -4.49
C GLU A 532 -23.99 20.75 -4.43
N GLN A 533 -23.62 19.52 -4.06
CA GLN A 533 -24.54 18.41 -3.80
C GLN A 533 -24.42 17.97 -2.32
N PRO A 534 -25.50 17.45 -1.70
CA PRO A 534 -25.39 16.84 -0.38
C PRO A 534 -24.53 15.57 -0.45
N LEU A 535 -23.74 15.31 0.58
CA LEU A 535 -23.10 14.01 0.74
C LEU A 535 -24.18 12.99 1.11
N ILE A 536 -24.27 11.87 0.39
CA ILE A 536 -25.21 10.80 0.73
C ILE A 536 -24.41 9.66 1.37
N VAL A 537 -24.73 9.36 2.63
CA VAL A 537 -24.19 8.18 3.32
C VAL A 537 -25.28 7.14 3.50
N ARG A 538 -24.89 5.87 3.52
CA ARG A 538 -25.80 4.72 3.62
C ARG A 538 -25.33 3.69 4.63
N ASP A 539 -26.27 2.89 5.11
CA ASP A 539 -25.93 1.67 5.84
C ASP A 539 -25.40 0.57 4.92
N ALA A 540 -24.53 -0.28 5.46
CA ALA A 540 -23.84 -1.34 4.73
C ALA A 540 -24.64 -2.66 4.62
N LEU A 541 -25.81 -2.74 5.25
CA LEU A 541 -26.64 -3.95 5.34
C LEU A 541 -28.08 -3.75 4.88
N SER A 542 -28.65 -2.56 5.08
CA SER A 542 -30.02 -2.22 4.67
C SER A 542 -30.09 -1.25 3.49
N GLU A 543 -28.94 -0.74 3.02
CA GLU A 543 -28.81 0.30 2.00
C GLU A 543 -29.57 1.62 2.32
N ALA A 544 -30.15 1.76 3.51
CA ALA A 544 -30.87 2.95 3.95
C ALA A 544 -29.95 4.18 3.97
N THR A 545 -30.41 5.29 3.40
CA THR A 545 -29.60 6.49 3.13
C THR A 545 -30.02 7.69 3.98
N VAL A 546 -29.08 8.61 4.21
CA VAL A 546 -29.35 9.95 4.76
C VAL A 546 -28.44 10.98 4.08
N GLN A 547 -28.97 12.17 3.83
CA GLN A 547 -28.20 13.30 3.31
C GLN A 547 -27.44 13.98 4.44
N VAL A 548 -26.22 14.41 4.16
CA VAL A 548 -25.28 15.02 5.09
C VAL A 548 -24.82 16.36 4.50
N GLN A 549 -25.13 17.45 5.21
CA GLN A 549 -24.70 18.80 4.88
C GLN A 549 -23.59 19.20 5.84
N LEU A 550 -22.37 19.32 5.31
CA LEU A 550 -21.18 19.59 6.11
C LEU A 550 -21.17 21.01 6.68
N ALA A 551 -20.57 21.18 7.87
CA ALA A 551 -20.33 22.49 8.48
C ALA A 551 -19.20 23.28 7.78
N ALA A 552 -18.29 22.59 7.10
CA ALA A 552 -17.17 23.15 6.35
C ALA A 552 -16.82 22.25 5.16
N PRO A 553 -16.13 22.74 4.12
CA PRO A 553 -15.61 21.89 3.05
C PRO A 553 -14.69 20.80 3.60
N SER A 554 -14.85 19.57 3.11
CA SER A 554 -13.89 18.49 3.33
C SER A 554 -13.13 18.16 2.04
N VAL A 555 -12.13 17.29 2.16
CA VAL A 555 -11.68 16.46 1.02
C VAL A 555 -12.89 15.86 0.29
N PRO A 556 -12.84 15.68 -1.05
CA PRO A 556 -13.80 14.85 -1.78
C PRO A 556 -13.97 13.48 -1.13
N LEU A 557 -15.12 12.83 -1.29
CA LEU A 557 -15.39 11.48 -0.79
C LEU A 557 -15.87 10.60 -1.94
N LEU A 558 -15.38 9.37 -2.03
CA LEU A 558 -15.63 8.47 -3.14
C LEU A 558 -16.60 7.35 -2.76
N GLN A 559 -17.34 6.84 -3.73
CA GLN A 559 -18.27 5.73 -3.55
C GLN A 559 -17.57 4.52 -2.91
N GLY A 560 -18.23 3.91 -1.92
CA GLY A 560 -17.67 2.77 -1.18
C GLY A 560 -16.64 3.11 -0.10
N GLU A 561 -16.33 4.39 0.13
CA GLU A 561 -15.53 4.77 1.31
C GLU A 561 -16.32 4.65 2.60
N ARG A 562 -15.65 4.26 3.68
CA ARG A 562 -16.22 4.28 5.02
C ARG A 562 -16.01 5.62 5.68
N VAL A 563 -17.05 6.11 6.35
CA VAL A 563 -17.05 7.37 7.08
C VAL A 563 -17.70 7.22 8.45
N ALA A 564 -17.25 8.05 9.38
CA ALA A 564 -18.02 8.42 10.57
C ALA A 564 -18.58 9.83 10.36
N VAL A 565 -19.86 10.01 10.65
CA VAL A 565 -20.56 11.30 10.57
C VAL A 565 -20.99 11.71 11.98
N ARG A 566 -20.82 12.98 12.33
CA ARG A 566 -21.44 13.63 13.50
C ARG A 566 -22.20 14.85 12.99
N GLY A 567 -23.45 15.05 13.40
CA GLY A 567 -24.23 16.22 12.97
C GLY A 567 -25.59 16.30 13.67
N LYS A 568 -26.30 17.40 13.46
CA LYS A 568 -27.65 17.60 14.00
C LYS A 568 -28.71 17.10 13.03
N LEU A 569 -29.77 16.49 13.55
CA LEU A 569 -30.95 16.17 12.77
C LEU A 569 -31.72 17.43 12.39
N GLN A 570 -32.12 17.51 11.12
CA GLN A 570 -32.97 18.58 10.61
C GLN A 570 -33.94 18.02 9.56
N THR A 571 -35.20 18.40 9.65
CA THR A 571 -36.24 18.15 8.65
C THR A 571 -36.33 19.35 7.71
N LEU A 572 -36.02 19.14 6.43
CA LEU A 572 -36.14 20.16 5.39
C LEU A 572 -37.61 20.46 5.07
N PRO A 573 -37.95 21.63 4.46
CA PRO A 573 -39.33 22.00 4.12
C PRO A 573 -40.08 21.03 3.19
N ASN A 574 -39.36 20.12 2.52
CA ASN A 574 -39.93 19.05 1.70
C ASN A 574 -40.14 17.72 2.47
N GLY A 575 -39.96 17.70 3.79
CA GLY A 575 -40.05 16.52 4.65
C GLY A 575 -38.82 15.61 4.65
N THR A 576 -37.76 15.94 3.92
CA THR A 576 -36.51 15.16 3.90
C THR A 576 -35.72 15.40 5.18
N ARG A 577 -35.37 14.34 5.93
CA ARG A 577 -34.47 14.45 7.08
C ARG A 577 -33.00 14.30 6.67
N ILE A 578 -32.17 15.19 7.23
CA ILE A 578 -30.74 15.32 6.93
C ILE A 578 -29.92 15.40 8.22
N LEU A 579 -28.60 15.21 8.10
CA LEU A 579 -27.63 15.63 9.11
C LEU A 579 -27.02 16.98 8.70
N ALA A 580 -27.48 18.04 9.36
CA ALA A 580 -27.01 19.41 9.18
C ALA A 580 -25.78 19.72 10.05
N HIS A 581 -25.02 20.73 9.64
CA HIS A 581 -23.77 21.17 10.29
C HIS A 581 -22.79 20.03 10.59
N ALA A 582 -22.73 19.05 9.69
CA ALA A 582 -22.06 17.79 9.96
C ALA A 582 -20.53 17.91 9.87
N THR A 583 -19.84 17.16 10.72
CA THR A 583 -18.42 16.81 10.58
C THR A 583 -18.32 15.36 10.12
N VAL A 584 -17.49 15.11 9.11
CA VAL A 584 -17.23 13.77 8.59
C VAL A 584 -15.75 13.41 8.79
N LYS A 585 -15.50 12.16 9.17
CA LYS A 585 -14.16 11.56 9.26
C LYS A 585 -14.09 10.34 8.36
N TRP A 586 -13.07 10.27 7.54
CA TRP A 586 -12.79 9.10 6.71
C TRP A 586 -12.23 7.95 7.57
N LEU A 587 -12.65 6.71 7.29
CA LEU A 587 -12.31 5.52 8.06
C LEU A 587 -11.60 4.44 7.23
N GLY A 588 -11.34 4.69 5.95
CA GLY A 588 -10.76 3.71 5.03
C GLY A 588 -11.71 3.25 3.94
N ALA A 589 -11.34 2.10 3.36
CA ALA A 589 -12.21 1.30 2.52
C ALA A 589 -13.33 0.60 3.31
N PHE A 590 -14.38 0.18 2.57
CA PHE A 590 -15.32 -0.84 3.01
C PHE A 590 -14.66 -2.22 3.00
#